data_AF-A0A7S2D6H2-F1
#
_entry.id   AF-A0A7S2D6H2-F1
#
_cell.length_a   1.000
_cell.length_b   1.000
_cell.length_c   1.000
_cell.angle_alpha   90.00
_cell.angle_beta   90.00
_cell.angle_gamma   90.00
#
_symmetry.space_group_name_H-M   'P 1'
#
loop_
_entity.id
_entity.type
_entity.pdbx_description
1 polymer ?
#
loop_
_entity_poly.entity_id
_entity_poly.type
_entity_poly.pdbx_seq_one_letter_code
_entity_poly.pdbx_strand_id
1 'polypeptide(L)'
;LVTALRERKELLGLCDPCLICENVPTLLNHLSFEHLEKLGYYCKVFVVSGSQFRCASARQRLVLIGFRDKAVLARFTPPPPQATAPTPLRTVIKNYSHA
;
A
#
# COMPACT_ATOMS: atom_id res chain seq x y z
N LEU A 1 -17.94 -5.99 -31.05
CA LEU A 1 -16.62 -5.47 -30.61
C LEU A 1 -16.75 -4.28 -29.64
N VAL A 2 -17.57 -3.26 -29.96
CA VAL A 2 -17.78 -2.07 -29.12
C VAL A 2 -18.43 -2.40 -27.75
N THR A 3 -19.36 -3.35 -27.72
CA THR A 3 -20.05 -3.79 -26.48
C THR A 3 -19.10 -4.46 -25.49
N ALA A 4 -18.25 -5.38 -25.97
CA ALA A 4 -17.23 -6.05 -25.14
C ALA A 4 -16.17 -5.08 -24.60
N LEU A 5 -15.82 -4.04 -25.35
CA LEU A 5 -14.93 -2.97 -24.87
C LEU A 5 -15.61 -2.08 -23.82
N ARG A 6 -16.92 -1.89 -23.89
CA ARG A 6 -17.71 -1.09 -22.94
C ARG A 6 -17.91 -1.84 -21.62
N GLU A 7 -18.27 -3.11 -21.68
CA GLU A 7 -18.37 -4.00 -20.50
C GLU A 7 -17.03 -4.13 -19.77
N ARG A 8 -15.92 -4.25 -20.52
CA ARG A 8 -14.58 -4.25 -19.94
C ARG A 8 -14.23 -2.93 -19.25
N LYS A 9 -14.72 -1.80 -19.77
CA LYS A 9 -14.50 -0.46 -19.19
C LYS A 9 -15.36 -0.23 -17.94
N GLU A 10 -16.59 -0.76 -17.91
CA GLU A 10 -17.48 -0.74 -16.73
C GLU A 10 -16.96 -1.66 -15.62
N LEU A 11 -16.47 -2.86 -15.94
CA LEU A 11 -15.78 -3.75 -15.00
C LEU A 11 -14.51 -3.12 -14.43
N LEU A 12 -13.73 -2.39 -15.25
CA LEU A 12 -12.55 -1.65 -14.79
C LEU A 12 -12.90 -0.48 -13.86
N GLY A 13 -14.10 0.10 -13.99
CA GLY A 13 -14.62 1.12 -13.08
C GLY A 13 -15.08 0.57 -11.73
N LEU A 14 -15.37 -0.74 -11.64
CA LEU A 14 -15.73 -1.44 -10.40
C LEU A 14 -14.52 -2.08 -9.69
N CYS A 15 -13.37 -2.18 -10.37
CA CYS A 15 -12.16 -2.72 -9.78
C CYS A 15 -11.45 -1.65 -8.95
N ASP A 16 -10.97 -2.03 -7.76
CA ASP A 16 -10.15 -1.14 -6.95
C ASP A 16 -8.91 -0.67 -7.75
N PRO A 17 -8.65 0.64 -7.79
CA PRO A 17 -7.51 1.19 -8.55
C PRO A 17 -6.16 0.83 -7.90
N CYS A 18 -6.19 0.49 -6.61
CA CYS A 18 -5.04 0.18 -5.78
C CYS A 18 -5.34 -1.07 -4.92
N LEU A 19 -4.37 -1.97 -4.86
CA LEU A 19 -4.33 -3.11 -3.96
C LEU A 19 -3.28 -2.84 -2.89
N ILE A 20 -3.64 -2.96 -1.61
CA ILE A 20 -2.68 -2.91 -0.50
C ILE A 20 -2.85 -4.18 0.33
N CYS A 21 -1.78 -4.94 0.52
CA CYS A 21 -1.77 -6.13 1.35
C CYS A 21 -0.59 -6.08 2.32
N GLU A 22 -0.86 -6.34 3.60
CA GLU A 22 0.14 -6.48 4.66
C GLU A 22 0.16 -7.94 5.12
N ASN A 23 1.34 -8.54 5.21
CA ASN A 23 1.48 -9.86 5.80
C ASN A 23 2.87 -10.08 6.43
N VAL A 24 3.07 -11.25 7.05
CA VAL A 24 4.39 -11.70 7.49
C VAL A 24 5.34 -11.86 6.28
N PRO A 25 6.66 -11.59 6.45
CA PRO A 25 7.63 -11.67 5.34
C PRO A 25 7.66 -13.02 4.61
N THR A 26 7.34 -14.11 5.29
CA THR A 26 7.33 -15.47 4.71
C THR A 26 6.26 -15.66 3.65
N LEU A 27 5.27 -14.77 3.52
CA LEU A 27 4.29 -14.80 2.44
C LEU A 27 4.96 -14.73 1.04
N LEU A 28 6.13 -14.10 0.91
CA LEU A 28 6.88 -14.06 -0.37
C LEU A 28 7.05 -15.43 -1.00
N ASN A 29 7.21 -16.47 -0.18
CA ASN A 29 7.43 -17.84 -0.64
C ASN A 29 6.19 -18.47 -1.30
N HIS A 30 5.01 -17.87 -1.09
CA HIS A 30 3.73 -18.36 -1.58
C HIS A 30 3.02 -17.38 -2.53
N LEU A 31 3.59 -16.19 -2.72
CA LEU A 31 2.97 -15.14 -3.52
C LEU A 31 3.25 -15.38 -5.02
N SER A 32 2.19 -15.52 -5.81
CA SER A 32 2.29 -15.58 -7.27
C SER A 32 2.03 -14.20 -7.89
N PHE A 33 3.11 -13.54 -8.31
CA PHE A 33 3.03 -12.26 -9.04
C PHE A 33 2.32 -12.39 -10.38
N GLU A 34 2.47 -13.55 -11.05
CA GLU A 34 1.81 -13.82 -12.32
C GLU A 34 0.28 -13.76 -12.21
N HIS A 35 -0.28 -14.28 -11.11
CA HIS A 35 -1.73 -14.16 -10.87
C HIS A 35 -2.18 -12.71 -10.68
N LEU A 36 -1.40 -11.89 -9.97
CA LEU A 36 -1.72 -10.48 -9.79
C LEU A 36 -1.64 -9.69 -11.10
N GLU A 37 -0.68 -10.03 -11.97
CA GLU A 37 -0.56 -9.45 -13.30
C GLU A 37 -1.73 -9.87 -14.21
N LYS A 38 -2.16 -11.14 -14.17
CA LYS A 38 -3.38 -11.61 -14.87
C LYS A 38 -4.63 -10.90 -14.40
N LEU A 39 -4.70 -10.58 -13.11
CA LEU A 39 -5.76 -9.76 -12.54
C LEU A 39 -5.67 -8.30 -12.98
N GLY A 40 -4.55 -7.86 -13.57
CA GLY A 40 -4.32 -6.53 -14.12
C GLY A 40 -3.61 -5.56 -13.17
N TYR A 41 -2.94 -6.06 -12.14
CA TYR A 41 -2.16 -5.25 -11.20
C TYR A 41 -0.67 -5.32 -11.49
N TYR A 42 -0.03 -4.15 -11.51
CA TYR A 42 1.41 -4.01 -11.44
C TYR A 42 1.79 -3.83 -9.98
N CYS A 43 2.65 -4.69 -9.45
CA CYS A 43 2.93 -4.76 -8.01
C CYS A 43 4.36 -4.36 -7.66
N LYS A 44 4.53 -3.73 -6.49
CA LYS A 44 5.79 -3.57 -5.76
C LYS A 44 5.65 -4.23 -4.40
N VAL A 45 6.74 -4.84 -3.93
CA VAL A 45 6.80 -5.46 -2.61
C VAL A 45 8.02 -4.96 -1.88
N PHE A 46 7.86 -4.66 -0.60
CA PHE A 46 8.95 -4.24 0.28
C PHE A 46 8.64 -4.69 1.71
N VAL A 47 9.68 -4.76 2.54
CA VAL A 47 9.55 -5.11 3.95
C VAL A 47 9.77 -3.85 4.79
N VAL A 48 8.87 -3.61 5.73
CA VAL A 48 8.98 -2.54 6.73
C VAL A 48 9.16 -3.15 8.12
N SER A 49 9.94 -2.49 8.97
CA SER A 49 9.99 -2.76 10.40
C SER A 49 9.25 -1.68 11.16
N GLY A 50 8.42 -2.03 12.14
CA GLY A 50 7.77 -1.02 12.99
C GLY A 50 8.76 -0.04 13.64
N SER A 51 9.96 -0.52 13.97
CA SER A 51 11.03 0.31 14.56
C SER A 51 11.49 1.44 13.63
N GLN A 52 11.30 1.30 12.31
CA GLN A 52 11.59 2.35 11.33
C GLN A 52 10.55 3.47 11.38
N PHE A 53 9.37 3.25 11.96
CA PHE A 53 8.23 4.17 11.93
C PHE A 53 7.77 4.59 13.33
N ARG A 54 8.71 4.73 14.27
CA ARG A 54 8.45 5.14 15.67
C ARG A 54 7.52 4.20 16.45
N CYS A 55 7.34 2.96 15.99
CA CYS A 55 6.69 1.94 16.79
C CYS A 55 7.73 1.33 17.74
N ALA A 56 7.33 1.06 18.99
CA ALA A 56 8.17 0.37 19.99
C ALA A 56 8.43 -1.12 19.67
N SER A 57 8.12 -1.56 18.44
CA SER A 57 8.21 -2.95 18.00
C SER A 57 9.06 -3.05 16.74
N ALA A 58 10.07 -3.91 16.75
CA ALA A 58 10.87 -4.27 15.58
C ALA A 58 10.18 -5.31 14.67
N ARG A 59 8.86 -5.48 14.80
CA ARG A 59 8.11 -6.48 14.05
C ARG A 59 8.14 -6.12 12.56
N GLN A 60 8.64 -7.05 11.76
CA GLN A 60 8.71 -6.92 10.31
C GLN A 60 7.39 -7.31 9.65
N ARG A 61 7.08 -6.60 8.56
CA ARG A 61 5.94 -6.84 7.69
C ARG A 61 6.31 -6.68 6.23
N LEU A 62 5.83 -7.60 5.43
CA LEU A 62 5.75 -7.45 3.99
C LEU A 62 4.56 -6.56 3.66
N VAL A 63 4.81 -5.60 2.79
CA VAL A 63 3.80 -4.74 2.20
C VAL A 63 3.83 -4.96 0.69
N LEU A 64 2.71 -5.39 0.14
CA LEU A 64 2.46 -5.44 -1.29
C LEU A 64 1.55 -4.28 -1.68
N ILE A 65 1.98 -3.51 -2.67
CA ILE A 65 1.18 -2.44 -3.27
C ILE A 65 1.05 -2.73 -4.75
N GLY A 66 -0.18 -2.79 -5.23
CA GLY A 66 -0.53 -3.00 -6.63
C GLY A 66 -1.30 -1.81 -7.19
N PHE A 67 -0.99 -1.38 -8.41
CA PHE A 67 -1.78 -0.41 -9.15
C PHE A 67 -2.17 -0.97 -10.51
N ARG A 68 -3.35 -0.58 -11.00
CA ARG A 68 -3.77 -0.86 -12.38
C ARG A 68 -3.00 -0.03 -13.41
N ASP A 69 -2.51 1.14 -13.01
CA ASP A 69 -1.68 2.02 -13.83
C ASP A 69 -0.18 1.83 -13.49
N LYS A 70 0.57 1.35 -14.48
CA LYS A 70 2.03 1.14 -14.39
C LYS A 70 2.80 2.44 -14.10
N ALA A 71 2.34 3.58 -14.62
CA ALA A 71 2.99 4.87 -14.37
C ALA A 71 2.79 5.35 -12.93
N VAL A 72 1.63 5.07 -12.33
CA VAL A 72 1.39 5.34 -10.90
C VAL A 72 2.31 4.47 -10.04
N LEU A 73 2.41 3.17 -10.32
CA LEU A 73 3.34 2.30 -9.62
C LEU A 73 4.78 2.79 -9.73
N ALA A 74 5.21 3.22 -10.92
CA ALA A 74 6.57 3.70 -11.15
C ALA A 74 6.92 4.88 -10.23
N ARG A 75 5.99 5.82 -10.04
CA ARG A 75 6.14 6.98 -9.15
C ARG A 75 5.96 6.66 -7.67
N PHE A 76 5.32 5.53 -7.33
CA PHE A 76 5.16 5.14 -5.93
C PHE A 76 6.51 4.86 -5.27
N THR A 77 6.77 5.57 -4.17
CA THR A 77 7.92 5.38 -3.30
C THR A 77 7.43 4.90 -1.93
N PRO A 78 8.02 3.83 -1.37
CA PRO A 78 7.75 3.44 0.01
C PRO A 78 8.03 4.60 0.97
N PRO A 79 7.25 4.74 2.05
CA PRO A 79 7.47 5.81 3.02
C PRO A 79 8.87 5.68 3.62
N PRO A 80 9.61 6.80 3.76
CA PRO A 80 10.95 6.75 4.35
C PRO A 80 10.89 6.42 5.84
N PRO A 81 11.93 5.80 6.42
CA PRO A 81 12.04 5.62 7.85
C PRO A 81 11.92 6.95 8.62
N GLN A 82 11.14 6.96 9.69
CA GLN A 82 10.88 8.11 10.57
C GLN A 82 11.46 7.95 11.99
N ALA A 83 12.17 6.84 12.25
CA ALA A 83 12.70 6.50 13.58
C ALA A 83 13.58 7.59 14.20
N THR A 84 14.35 8.31 13.38
CA THR A 84 15.30 9.34 13.82
C THR A 84 14.79 10.76 13.60
N ALA A 85 13.67 10.95 12.90
CA ALA A 85 13.11 12.28 12.70
C ALA A 85 12.59 12.82 14.04
N PRO A 86 12.84 14.10 14.39
CA PRO A 86 12.25 14.69 15.59
C PRO A 86 10.73 14.57 15.50
N THR A 87 10.10 14.12 16.59
CA THR A 87 8.63 14.12 16.68
C THR A 87 8.18 15.58 16.57
N PRO A 88 7.39 15.96 15.54
CA PRO A 88 6.78 17.27 15.57
C PRO A 88 5.94 17.28 16.84
N LEU A 89 6.29 18.16 17.78
CA LEU A 89 5.44 18.46 18.93
C LEU A 89 4.17 19.08 18.34
N ARG A 90 3.23 18.25 17.90
CA ARG A 90 1.88 18.71 17.63
C ARG A 90 1.33 19.11 18.98
N THR A 91 1.30 20.41 19.24
CA THR A 91 0.42 21.07 20.21
C THR A 91 -1.02 20.69 19.90
N VAL A 92 -1.44 19.50 20.30
CA VAL A 92 -2.84 19.10 20.38
C VAL A 92 -3.13 18.81 21.83
N ILE A 93 -3.20 19.89 22.60
CA ILE A 93 -4.15 20.01 23.69
C ILE A 93 -4.91 21.30 23.41
N LYS A 94 -5.86 21.26 22.48
CA LYS A 94 -7.04 22.11 22.67
C LYS A 94 -7.84 21.37 23.72
N ASN A 95 -7.95 21.95 24.91
CA ASN A 95 -8.85 21.47 25.95
C ASN A 95 -10.22 21.24 25.31
N TYR A 96 -10.67 19.99 25.25
CA TYR A 96 -12.09 19.70 25.07
C TYR A 96 -12.78 20.17 26.36
N SER A 97 -13.17 21.44 26.41
CA SER A 97 -14.15 21.91 27.39
C SER A 97 -15.52 21.46 26.90
N HIS A 98 -16.14 20.50 27.59
CA HIS A 98 -17.57 20.27 27.48
C HIS A 98 -18.30 21.52 27.99
N ALA A 99 -19.19 22.06 27.15
CA ALA A 99 -20.27 22.94 27.59
C ALA A 99 -21.38 22.08 28.21
#